data_AF-A0A920AAD2-F1
#
_entry.id   AF-A0A920AAD2-F1
#
_cell.length_a   1.000
_cell.length_b   1.000
_cell.length_c   1.000
_cell.angle_alpha   90.00
_cell.angle_beta   90.00
_cell.angle_gamma   90.00
#
_symmetry.space_group_name_H-M   'P 1'
#
loop_
_entity.id
_entity.type
_entity.pdbx_description
1 polymer ?
#
loop_
_entity_poly.entity_id
_entity_poly.type
_entity_poly.pdbx_seq_one_letter_code
_entity_poly.pdbx_strand_id
1 'polypeptide(L)' 'MNLIRLGCIDENACNYNPTANSSDNSCEYPEQFKNCDGSCINGSDIEEIASRLS' A
#
# COMPACT_ATOMS: atom_id res chain seq x y z
N MET A 1 -7.50 -23.41 20.94
CA MET A 1 -8.32 -22.56 20.05
C MET A 1 -7.36 -21.70 19.26
N ASN A 2 -7.36 -21.81 17.93
CA ASN A 2 -6.60 -20.88 17.09
C ASN A 2 -7.45 -19.63 16.89
N LEU A 3 -6.96 -18.50 17.38
CA LEU A 3 -7.57 -17.21 17.10
C LEU A 3 -7.09 -16.77 15.72
N ILE A 4 -7.97 -16.87 14.72
CA ILE A 4 -7.68 -16.34 13.38
C ILE A 4 -7.92 -14.84 13.43
N ARG A 5 -6.89 -14.06 13.13
CA ARG A 5 -6.95 -12.61 13.03
C ARG A 5 -6.79 -12.23 11.56
N LEU A 6 -7.87 -11.70 11.02
CA LEU A 6 -7.99 -11.27 9.64
C LEU A 6 -7.35 -9.89 9.43
N GLY A 7 -6.71 -9.70 8.29
CA GLY A 7 -6.10 -8.45 7.86
C GLY A 7 -5.08 -8.67 6.75
N CYS A 8 -4.51 -7.59 6.21
CA CYS A 8 -3.43 -7.72 5.25
C CYS A 8 -2.15 -8.28 5.90
N ILE A 9 -1.60 -9.35 5.33
CA ILE A 9 -0.37 -10.00 5.81
C ILE A 9 0.87 -9.67 4.97
N ASP A 10 0.70 -8.89 3.90
CA ASP A 10 1.80 -8.49 3.02
C ASP A 10 2.45 -7.22 3.57
N GLU A 11 3.75 -7.29 3.87
CA GLU A 11 4.54 -6.17 4.42
C GLU A 11 4.73 -5.01 3.43
N ASN A 12 4.51 -5.25 2.13
CA ASN A 12 4.58 -4.22 1.09
C ASN A 12 3.24 -3.48 0.90
N ALA A 13 2.17 -3.93 1.56
CA ALA A 13 0.88 -3.27 1.51
C ALA A 13 0.80 -2.09 2.49
N CYS A 14 0.08 -1.05 2.10
CA CYS A 14 -0.15 0.16 2.88
C CYS A 14 -0.93 -0.07 4.17
N ASN A 15 -1.77 -1.10 4.18
CA ASN A 15 -2.58 -1.49 5.32
C ASN A 15 -2.09 -2.81 5.94
N TYR A 16 -0.79 -3.11 5.83
CA TYR A 16 -0.16 -4.25 6.49
C TYR A 16 -0.52 -4.30 7.98
N ASN A 17 -0.96 -5.47 8.43
CA ASN A 17 -1.37 -5.70 9.80
C ASN A 17 -0.48 -6.78 10.44
N PRO A 18 0.52 -6.39 11.27
CA PRO A 18 1.52 -7.32 11.82
C PRO A 18 0.94 -8.35 12.80
N THR A 19 -0.29 -8.15 13.25
CA THR A 19 -0.97 -9.07 14.17
C THR A 19 -1.96 -9.97 13.43
N ALA A 20 -2.15 -9.80 12.11
CA ALA A 20 -2.98 -10.69 11.30
C ALA A 20 -2.22 -11.99 10.99
N ASN A 21 -2.91 -13.12 11.03
CA ASN A 21 -2.35 -14.44 10.73
C ASN A 21 -3.05 -15.14 9.56
N SER A 22 -4.06 -14.49 8.98
CA SER A 22 -4.74 -14.93 7.77
C SER A 22 -5.11 -13.70 6.94
N SER A 23 -4.80 -13.75 5.64
CA SER A 23 -5.22 -12.71 4.71
C SER A 23 -6.74 -12.68 4.62
N ASP A 24 -7.30 -11.48 4.61
CA ASP A 24 -8.72 -11.21 4.34
C ASP A 24 -8.93 -10.60 2.94
N ASN A 25 -7.88 -10.62 2.10
CA ASN A 25 -7.87 -10.00 0.78
C ASN A 25 -8.12 -8.49 0.80
N SER A 26 -7.91 -7.81 1.94
CA SER A 26 -8.06 -6.36 2.06
C SER A 26 -6.79 -5.57 1.69
N CYS A 27 -5.67 -6.21 1.33
CA CYS A 27 -4.39 -5.54 1.09
C CYS A 27 -4.52 -4.40 0.06
N GLU A 28 -4.17 -3.19 0.49
CA GLU A 28 -4.11 -2.00 -0.34
C GLU A 28 -2.66 -1.71 -0.68
N TYR A 29 -2.38 -1.55 -1.96
CA TYR A 29 -1.04 -1.23 -2.45
C TYR A 29 -1.01 0.21 -2.95
N PRO A 30 0.15 0.88 -2.84
CA PRO A 30 0.24 2.22 -3.36
C PRO A 30 0.08 2.20 -4.88
N GLU A 31 -0.49 3.27 -5.44
CA GLU A 31 -0.51 3.43 -6.88
C GLU A 31 0.93 3.51 -7.43
N GLN A 32 1.08 3.19 -8.71
CA GLN A 32 2.35 3.33 -9.40
C GLN A 32 2.93 4.74 -9.19
N PHE A 33 4.17 4.81 -8.70
CA PHE A 33 4.92 6.03 -8.37
C PHE A 33 4.47 6.80 -7.12
N LYS A 34 3.57 6.22 -6.31
CA LYS A 34 3.18 6.77 -5.01
C LYS A 34 3.68 5.90 -3.86
N ASN A 35 3.80 6.54 -2.70
CA ASN A 35 3.91 5.93 -1.39
C ASN A 35 2.50 5.66 -0.83
N CYS A 36 2.45 4.92 0.28
CA CYS A 36 1.22 4.59 0.98
C CYS A 36 0.50 5.77 1.64
N ASP A 37 1.19 6.88 1.85
CA ASP A 37 0.60 8.15 2.29
C ASP A 37 0.08 8.99 1.11
N GLY A 38 0.14 8.46 -0.12
CA GLY A 38 -0.21 9.16 -1.35
C GLY A 38 0.84 10.16 -1.84
N SER A 39 1.97 10.29 -1.15
CA SER A 39 3.09 11.12 -1.61
C SER A 39 3.79 10.46 -2.81
N CYS A 40 4.39 11.26 -3.68
CA CYS A 40 5.17 10.72 -4.79
C CYS A 40 6.50 10.17 -4.25
N ILE A 41 6.94 9.03 -4.76
CA ILE A 41 8.26 8.48 -4.39
C ILE A 41 9.32 9.47 -4.87
N ASN A 42 10.00 10.14 -3.93
CA ASN A 42 10.96 11.19 -4.23
C ASN A 42 12.11 10.68 -5.10
N GLY A 43 12.12 11.12 -6.35
CA GLY A 43 13.20 10.89 -7.29
C GLY A 43 13.51 12.12 -8.12
N SER A 44 13.43 13.34 -7.57
CA SER A 44 13.93 14.56 -8.25
C SER A 44 13.43 14.85 -9.69
N ASP A 45 12.35 14.25 -10.16
CA ASP A 45 11.78 14.56 -11.48
C ASP A 45 10.57 15.49 -11.32
N ILE A 46 10.90 16.78 -11.33
CA ILE A 46 10.04 17.91 -10.99
C ILE A 46 8.96 18.16 -12.07
N GLU A 47 8.78 17.33 -13.11
CA GLU A 47 7.74 17.56 -14.15
C GLU A 47 7.03 16.32 -14.77
N GLU A 48 7.38 15.05 -14.45
CA GLU A 48 6.90 13.88 -15.22
C GLU A 48 5.69 13.09 -14.63
N ILE A 49 4.99 13.62 -13.62
CA ILE A 49 3.65 13.14 -13.20
C ILE A 49 2.53 14.05 -13.79
N ALA A 50 2.86 14.94 -14.72
CA ALA A 50 2.01 16.05 -15.12
C ALA A 50 0.71 15.71 -15.92
N SER A 51 0.44 14.47 -16.36
CA SER A 51 -0.56 14.24 -17.45
C SER A 51 -1.71 13.25 -17.19
N ARG A 52 -1.99 12.81 -15.96
CA ARG A 52 -3.12 11.87 -15.66
C ARG A 52 -4.42 12.54 -15.17
N LEU A 53 -4.47 13.87 -15.16
CA LEU A 53 -5.69 14.66 -14.90
C LEU A 53 -6.06 15.54 -16.12
N SER A 54 -5.86 15.03 -17.34
CA SER A 54 -6.64 15.54 -18.49
C SER A 54 -8.05 14.97 -18.41
#